data_AF-A0A6M0K4F4-F1
#
_entry.id   AF-A0A6M0K4F4-F1
#
_cell.length_a   1.000
_cell.length_b   1.000
_cell.length_c   1.000
_cell.angle_alpha   90.00
_cell.angle_beta   90.00
_cell.angle_gamma   90.00
#
_symmetry.space_group_name_H-M   'P 1'
#
loop_
_entity.id
_entity.type
_entity.pdbx_description
1 polymer ?
#
loop_
_entity_poly.entity_id
_entity_poly.type
_entity_poly.pdbx_seq_one_letter_code
_entity_poly.pdbx_strand_id
1 'polypeptide(L)'
;MKRSIRKKPAQSHRGGARGVAERVFKVFVLILLSTILAWLISTNDQRLGYLAALGRTDLTERLAGQELILSGPGFEYSLIRFPPKPVPMPQAPRRVLAAEPGSPPEPERMDRTTPTSAPRDHADIGRPCLALPVLHPSRKQAHKIYRWTDASGKVIFSDRRPAADSADVVGQTADGGVGMFSAEYSFVGHTPDPAFRLALAANVNGVFQFLAESIGEPELEPLHVRLTIIEGAQRFIAYRETQAHNLATVTGFYSFLSNEAVVRWMGAETSMAVARHEITHLALGNWLGNVPLWLNEGLAEFVERLSFRQSYATASAPLLQMAEVAGRLEAGRLPSLGDFLAMNRDDWNRIGDDIAYGYAWSLAHFLMERPERRRLIGSYLGAIAEHRCRGFDAVATLEATYPGGLAALEADWSSWLRSGDARPFTF
;
A
#
# COMPACT_ATOMS: atom_id res chain seq x y z
N MET A 1 59.82 39.32 -65.26
CA MET A 1 59.98 40.29 -64.15
C MET A 1 58.72 41.16 -64.10
N LYS A 2 58.18 41.43 -62.90
CA LYS A 2 56.90 42.11 -62.55
C LYS A 2 55.61 41.26 -62.59
N ARG A 3 55.32 40.58 -61.46
CA ARG A 3 53.97 40.13 -61.09
C ARG A 3 53.29 41.22 -60.25
N SER A 4 52.11 41.65 -60.69
CA SER A 4 51.25 42.66 -60.08
C SER A 4 50.54 42.10 -58.84
N ILE A 5 50.62 42.82 -57.72
CA ILE A 5 49.93 42.52 -56.46
C ILE A 5 48.57 43.24 -56.49
N ARG A 6 47.47 42.49 -56.59
CA ARG A 6 46.12 43.00 -56.32
C ARG A 6 45.80 42.85 -54.82
N LYS A 7 45.65 43.99 -54.12
CA LYS A 7 45.05 44.07 -52.78
C LYS A 7 43.55 43.70 -52.87
N LYS A 8 43.09 42.77 -52.03
CA LYS A 8 41.66 42.56 -51.73
C LYS A 8 41.20 43.58 -50.68
N PRO A 9 39.98 44.15 -50.79
CA PRO A 9 39.45 45.06 -49.78
C PRO A 9 38.91 44.28 -48.57
N ALA A 10 39.09 44.88 -47.39
CA ALA A 10 38.61 44.36 -46.11
C ALA A 10 37.07 44.34 -46.07
N GLN A 11 36.48 43.17 -45.83
CA GLN A 11 35.06 43.04 -45.52
C GLN A 11 34.82 43.39 -44.04
N SER A 12 33.91 44.33 -43.83
CA SER A 12 33.48 44.85 -42.54
C SER A 12 32.76 43.77 -41.71
N HIS A 13 33.33 43.41 -40.56
CA HIS A 13 32.73 42.57 -39.52
C HIS A 13 31.59 43.30 -38.78
N ARG A 14 30.41 43.43 -39.39
CA ARG A 14 29.18 43.86 -38.69
C ARG A 14 28.00 42.88 -38.78
N GLY A 15 28.17 41.72 -39.43
CA GLY A 15 27.12 40.69 -39.56
C GLY A 15 27.10 39.57 -38.51
N GLY A 16 28.12 39.48 -37.64
CA GLY A 16 28.30 38.32 -36.75
C GLY A 16 27.34 38.27 -35.55
N ALA A 17 27.14 39.40 -34.86
CA ALA A 17 26.39 39.41 -33.60
C ALA A 17 24.89 39.10 -33.78
N ARG A 18 24.27 39.60 -34.86
CA ARG A 18 22.83 39.43 -35.13
C ARG A 18 22.48 37.99 -35.52
N GLY A 19 23.31 37.35 -36.34
CA GLY A 19 23.13 35.96 -36.75
C GLY A 19 23.48 34.92 -35.67
N VAL A 20 24.27 35.31 -34.66
CA VAL A 20 24.51 34.48 -33.46
C VAL A 20 23.34 34.61 -32.50
N ALA A 21 22.85 35.82 -32.23
CA ALA A 21 21.69 36.05 -31.37
C ALA A 21 20.43 35.31 -31.88
N GLU A 22 20.19 35.32 -33.19
CA GLU A 22 19.05 34.61 -33.79
C GLU A 22 19.17 33.08 -33.65
N ARG A 23 20.39 32.53 -33.77
CA ARG A 23 20.63 31.09 -33.58
C ARG A 23 20.48 30.68 -32.12
N VAL A 24 21.00 31.47 -31.19
CA VAL A 24 20.83 31.25 -29.75
C VAL A 24 19.34 31.29 -29.38
N PHE A 25 18.59 32.24 -29.92
CA PHE A 25 17.15 32.32 -29.71
C PHE A 25 16.40 31.09 -30.25
N LYS A 26 16.71 30.62 -31.46
CA LYS A 26 16.10 29.41 -32.03
C LYS A 26 16.39 28.16 -31.20
N VAL A 27 17.62 28.00 -30.73
CA VAL A 27 18.00 26.88 -29.84
C VAL A 27 17.24 26.96 -28.52
N PHE A 28 17.15 28.15 -27.93
CA PHE A 28 16.38 28.34 -26.69
C PHE A 28 14.89 27.98 -26.86
N VAL A 29 14.27 28.43 -27.96
CA VAL A 29 12.87 28.08 -28.27
C VAL A 29 12.72 26.57 -28.47
N LEU A 30 13.65 25.92 -29.16
CA LEU A 30 13.60 24.47 -29.37
C LEU A 30 13.72 23.69 -28.05
N ILE A 31 14.63 24.11 -27.17
CA ILE A 31 14.77 23.53 -25.83
C ILE A 31 13.46 23.72 -25.07
N LEU A 32 12.93 24.94 -25.00
CA LEU A 32 11.68 25.23 -24.29
C LEU A 32 10.51 24.36 -24.79
N LEU A 33 10.33 24.26 -26.11
CA LEU A 33 9.29 23.43 -26.72
C LEU A 33 9.49 21.95 -26.42
N SER A 34 10.74 21.45 -26.44
CA SER A 34 11.03 20.07 -26.08
C SER A 34 10.73 19.77 -24.61
N THR A 35 11.01 20.72 -23.70
CA THR A 35 10.72 20.57 -22.27
C THR A 35 9.21 20.58 -22.01
N ILE A 36 8.47 21.46 -22.69
CA ILE A 36 7.00 21.49 -22.62
C ILE A 36 6.41 20.18 -23.14
N LEU A 37 6.89 19.70 -24.29
CA LEU A 37 6.41 18.45 -24.87
C LEU A 37 6.72 17.26 -23.95
N ALA A 38 7.94 17.17 -23.42
CA ALA A 38 8.32 16.15 -22.45
C ALA A 38 7.40 16.19 -21.22
N TRP A 39 7.13 17.37 -20.67
CA TRP A 39 6.20 17.53 -19.54
C TRP A 39 4.78 17.02 -19.86
N LEU A 40 4.25 17.37 -21.03
CA LEU A 40 2.89 17.01 -21.43
C LEU A 40 2.70 15.51 -21.66
N ILE A 41 3.75 14.80 -22.11
CA ILE A 41 3.68 13.35 -22.31
C ILE A 41 4.04 12.53 -21.06
N SER A 42 4.64 13.17 -20.05
CA SER A 42 5.01 12.52 -18.80
C SER A 42 3.81 12.17 -17.92
N THR A 43 3.92 11.06 -17.18
CA THR A 43 2.96 10.69 -16.13
C THR A 43 3.06 11.64 -14.94
N ASN A 44 2.05 11.62 -14.07
CA ASN A 44 2.04 12.46 -12.87
C ASN A 44 3.28 12.23 -11.98
N ASP A 45 3.69 10.98 -11.78
CA ASP A 45 4.85 10.63 -10.96
C ASP A 45 6.17 11.08 -11.59
N GLN A 46 6.29 11.01 -12.92
CA GLN A 46 7.44 11.55 -13.64
C GLN A 46 7.56 13.06 -13.48
N ARG A 47 6.43 13.80 -13.54
CA ARG A 47 6.39 15.25 -13.31
C ARG A 47 6.81 15.62 -11.89
N LEU A 48 6.36 14.86 -10.89
CA LEU A 48 6.80 15.01 -9.50
C LEU A 48 8.30 14.70 -9.36
N GLY A 49 8.80 13.67 -10.04
CA GLY A 49 10.23 13.33 -10.11
C GLY A 49 11.08 14.45 -10.72
N TYR A 50 10.59 15.13 -11.77
CA TYR A 50 11.27 16.28 -12.34
C TYR A 50 11.34 17.47 -11.37
N LEU A 51 10.27 17.74 -10.62
CA LEU A 51 10.31 18.77 -9.58
C LEU A 51 11.33 18.45 -8.50
N ALA A 52 11.42 17.18 -8.08
CA ALA A 52 12.43 16.74 -7.12
C ALA A 52 13.86 16.91 -7.65
N ALA A 53 14.13 16.49 -8.90
CA ALA A 53 15.43 16.65 -9.55
C ALA A 53 15.83 18.13 -9.72
N LEU A 54 14.86 19.04 -9.85
CA LEU A 54 15.07 20.49 -9.90
C LEU A 54 15.19 21.14 -8.51
N GLY A 55 15.22 20.35 -7.42
CA GLY A 55 15.31 20.85 -6.05
C GLY A 55 14.02 21.56 -5.59
N ARG A 56 12.87 21.24 -6.20
CA ARG A 56 11.56 21.83 -5.92
C ARG A 56 10.62 20.88 -5.19
N THR A 57 11.16 20.04 -4.30
CA THR A 57 10.37 19.19 -3.40
C THR A 57 9.47 20.01 -2.47
N ASP A 58 9.81 21.28 -2.22
CA ASP A 58 9.00 22.26 -1.50
C ASP A 58 7.58 22.42 -2.08
N LEU A 59 7.45 22.32 -3.40
CA LEU A 59 6.16 22.45 -4.07
C LEU A 59 5.22 21.28 -3.73
N THR A 60 5.77 20.08 -3.59
CA THR A 60 5.00 18.88 -3.23
C THR A 60 4.39 19.02 -1.84
N GLU A 61 5.13 19.57 -0.88
CA GLU A 61 4.62 19.82 0.47
C GLU A 61 3.60 20.98 0.51
N ARG A 62 3.86 22.05 -0.25
CA ARG A 62 3.02 23.26 -0.26
C ARG A 62 1.69 23.07 -0.97
N LEU A 63 1.69 22.28 -2.04
CA LEU A 63 0.52 22.04 -2.89
C LEU A 63 -0.07 20.64 -2.67
N ALA A 64 0.31 19.95 -1.60
CA ALA A 64 -0.13 18.60 -1.30
C ALA A 64 -1.67 18.45 -1.37
N GLY A 65 -2.13 17.45 -2.11
CA GLY A 65 -3.56 17.19 -2.35
C GLY A 65 -4.24 18.17 -3.29
N GLN A 66 -3.50 19.09 -3.90
CA GLN A 66 -4.00 20.01 -4.92
C GLN A 66 -3.66 19.52 -6.33
N GLU A 67 -4.47 19.92 -7.29
CA GLU A 67 -4.25 19.67 -8.71
C GLU A 67 -4.08 21.00 -9.43
N LEU A 68 -2.99 21.15 -10.18
CA LEU A 68 -2.80 22.30 -11.06
C LEU A 68 -3.43 22.00 -12.40
N ILE A 69 -4.43 22.80 -12.76
CA ILE A 69 -5.20 22.66 -13.99
C ILE A 69 -4.94 23.89 -14.85
N LEU A 70 -4.63 23.66 -16.13
CA LEU A 70 -4.63 24.68 -17.16
C LEU A 70 -6.00 24.70 -17.83
N SER A 71 -6.78 25.75 -17.59
CA SER A 71 -8.12 25.92 -18.16
C SER A 71 -8.10 26.98 -19.28
N GLY A 72 -8.81 26.70 -20.37
CA GLY A 72 -9.06 27.64 -21.47
C GLY A 72 -10.39 27.35 -22.16
N PRO A 73 -10.78 28.15 -23.18
CA PRO A 73 -12.06 27.95 -23.86
C PRO A 73 -12.14 26.56 -24.50
N GLY A 74 -12.97 25.68 -23.94
CA GLY A 74 -13.20 24.33 -24.44
C GLY A 74 -12.16 23.27 -24.03
N PHE A 75 -11.24 23.58 -23.10
CA PHE A 75 -10.33 22.58 -22.55
C PHE A 75 -9.98 22.83 -21.09
N GLU A 76 -9.81 21.73 -20.35
CA GLU A 76 -9.12 21.70 -19.07
C GLU A 76 -8.06 20.60 -19.14
N TYR A 77 -6.84 20.93 -18.76
CA TYR A 77 -5.73 19.99 -18.78
C TYR A 77 -5.04 19.95 -17.42
N SER A 78 -4.97 18.77 -16.81
CA SER A 78 -4.24 18.57 -15.55
C SER A 78 -2.73 18.63 -15.80
N LEU A 79 -2.10 19.70 -15.32
CA LEU A 79 -0.66 19.92 -15.42
C LEU A 79 0.12 19.03 -14.47
N ILE A 80 -0.33 18.91 -13.23
CA ILE A 80 0.25 18.03 -12.21
C ILE A 80 -0.73 17.90 -11.04
N ARG A 81 -0.86 16.69 -10.52
CA ARG A 81 -1.58 16.38 -9.28
C ARG A 81 -0.56 16.12 -8.19
N PHE A 82 -0.57 16.94 -7.16
CA PHE A 82 0.30 16.72 -6.02
C PHE A 82 -0.31 15.65 -5.12
N PRO A 83 0.47 14.64 -4.71
CA PRO A 83 -0.02 13.64 -3.77
C PRO A 83 -0.49 14.37 -2.51
N PRO A 84 -1.56 13.88 -1.86
CA PRO A 84 -1.89 14.35 -0.52
C PRO A 84 -0.67 14.14 0.38
N LYS A 85 -0.50 14.98 1.40
CA LYS A 85 0.57 14.74 2.38
C LYS A 85 0.43 13.30 2.86
N PRO A 86 1.52 12.51 2.90
CA PRO A 86 1.52 11.29 3.69
C PRO A 86 0.98 11.70 5.05
N VAL A 87 -0.19 11.18 5.41
CA VAL A 87 -0.82 11.58 6.65
C VAL A 87 0.07 10.97 7.73
N PRO A 88 0.78 11.77 8.54
CA PRO A 88 1.48 11.20 9.68
C PRO A 88 0.40 10.53 10.52
N MET A 89 0.52 9.23 10.75
CA MET A 89 -0.31 8.62 11.77
C MET A 89 0.00 9.35 13.10
N PRO A 90 -1.03 9.70 13.89
CA PRO A 90 -0.80 10.48 15.08
C PRO A 90 0.06 9.67 16.05
N GLN A 91 1.22 10.22 16.38
CA GLN A 91 2.04 9.73 17.49
C GLN A 91 1.16 9.65 18.74
N ALA A 92 1.19 8.50 19.42
CA ALA A 92 0.60 8.38 20.75
C ALA A 92 1.13 9.51 21.64
N PRO A 93 0.28 10.17 22.46
CA PRO A 93 0.75 11.22 23.34
C PRO A 93 1.88 10.68 24.20
N ARG A 94 3.04 11.35 24.12
CA ARG A 94 4.23 11.05 24.91
C ARG A 94 3.81 11.03 26.38
N ARG A 95 3.72 9.85 27.00
CA ARG A 95 3.56 9.74 28.45
C ARG A 95 4.77 10.43 29.07
N VAL A 96 4.56 11.64 29.56
CA VAL A 96 5.46 12.25 30.53
C VAL A 96 5.33 11.38 31.77
N LEU A 97 6.29 10.47 31.96
CA LEU A 97 6.48 9.79 33.23
C LEU A 97 6.82 10.88 34.25
N ALA A 98 5.79 11.38 34.93
CA ALA A 98 5.97 12.04 36.20
C ALA A 98 6.59 11.01 37.14
N ALA A 99 7.77 11.32 37.65
CA ALA A 99 8.41 10.54 38.69
C ALA A 99 7.53 10.61 39.95
N GLU A 100 6.94 9.47 40.35
CA GLU A 100 6.41 9.33 41.70
C GLU A 100 7.45 8.65 42.60
N PRO A 101 7.76 9.24 43.77
CA PRO A 101 8.63 8.62 44.76
C PRO A 101 7.84 7.75 45.74
N GLY A 102 8.36 6.54 45.98
CA GLY A 102 8.30 5.88 47.29
C GLY A 102 7.09 4.98 47.56
N SER A 103 7.27 3.68 47.36
CA SER A 103 6.47 2.64 48.03
C SER A 103 6.72 2.63 49.55
N PRO A 104 5.72 2.22 50.34
CA PRO A 104 5.97 1.32 51.47
C PRO A 104 5.04 0.09 51.45
N PRO A 105 5.33 -0.95 52.25
CA PRO A 105 4.89 -2.33 51.98
C PRO A 105 3.54 -2.70 52.60
N GLU A 106 2.92 -3.70 51.97
CA GLU A 106 1.74 -4.46 52.41
C GLU A 106 2.03 -5.30 53.68
N PRO A 107 1.00 -5.77 54.44
CA PRO A 107 0.36 -7.04 54.03
C PRO A 107 -1.14 -7.25 54.39
N GLU A 108 -1.75 -8.16 53.62
CA GLU A 108 -2.86 -9.09 53.91
C GLU A 108 -4.28 -8.54 54.21
N ARG A 109 -5.26 -8.85 53.34
CA ARG A 109 -6.21 -9.98 53.54
C ARG A 109 -7.19 -10.14 52.36
N MET A 110 -7.40 -11.40 52.03
CA MET A 110 -8.32 -12.00 51.06
C MET A 110 -9.80 -11.59 51.26
N ASP A 111 -10.46 -11.08 50.23
CA ASP A 111 -11.88 -11.37 49.98
C ASP A 111 -12.20 -11.41 48.48
N ARG A 112 -12.99 -12.42 48.09
CA ARG A 112 -13.48 -12.65 46.73
C ARG A 112 -14.67 -11.74 46.48
N THR A 113 -14.70 -11.10 45.30
CA THR A 113 -15.85 -11.00 44.37
C THR A 113 -15.84 -9.68 43.60
N THR A 114 -15.12 -9.63 42.49
CA THR A 114 -15.52 -8.90 41.27
C THR A 114 -14.54 -9.30 40.16
N PRO A 115 -14.98 -9.64 38.93
CA PRO A 115 -14.07 -9.62 37.81
C PRO A 115 -13.80 -8.15 37.52
N THR A 116 -12.78 -7.59 38.18
CA THR A 116 -12.23 -6.29 37.87
C THR A 116 -11.81 -6.35 36.41
N SER A 117 -12.53 -5.59 35.58
CA SER A 117 -12.19 -5.34 34.19
C SER A 117 -10.74 -4.90 34.14
N ALA A 118 -9.86 -5.80 33.69
CA ALA A 118 -8.51 -5.45 33.32
C ALA A 118 -8.59 -4.27 32.34
N PRO A 119 -7.69 -3.28 32.45
CA PRO A 119 -7.63 -2.21 31.46
C PRO A 119 -7.46 -2.86 30.10
N ARG A 120 -8.38 -2.58 29.18
CA ARG A 120 -8.33 -3.02 27.78
C ARG A 120 -7.20 -2.26 27.10
N ASP A 121 -5.97 -2.69 27.40
CA ASP A 121 -4.74 -2.16 26.82
C ASP A 121 -4.64 -2.60 25.36
N HIS A 122 -4.45 -1.61 24.49
CA HIS A 122 -4.24 -1.68 23.04
C HIS A 122 -5.35 -2.42 22.28
N ALA A 123 -6.15 -1.67 21.52
CA ALA A 123 -7.06 -2.22 20.52
C ALA A 123 -6.44 -3.41 19.77
N ASP A 124 -7.17 -4.52 19.70
CA ASP A 124 -6.84 -5.82 19.06
C ASP A 124 -6.71 -5.74 17.51
N ILE A 125 -5.98 -4.75 17.04
CA ILE A 125 -5.58 -4.58 15.65
C ILE A 125 -4.28 -5.35 15.48
N GLY A 126 -4.31 -6.42 14.69
CA GLY A 126 -3.10 -7.18 14.36
C GLY A 126 -2.69 -8.22 15.40
N ARG A 127 -3.62 -8.76 16.18
CA ARG A 127 -3.37 -9.95 17.03
C ARG A 127 -4.21 -11.16 16.64
N PRO A 128 -3.99 -11.72 15.43
CA PRO A 128 -4.81 -12.79 14.87
C PRO A 128 -4.78 -14.12 15.64
N CYS A 129 -3.82 -14.26 16.55
CA CYS A 129 -3.57 -15.49 17.30
C CYS A 129 -3.89 -15.39 18.80
N LEU A 130 -4.55 -14.32 19.24
CA LEU A 130 -5.09 -14.26 20.60
C LEU A 130 -6.30 -15.19 20.75
N ALA A 131 -6.43 -15.83 21.92
CA ALA A 131 -7.47 -16.80 22.25
C ALA A 131 -8.86 -16.17 22.51
N LEU A 132 -9.16 -15.03 21.89
CA LEU A 132 -10.49 -14.43 21.93
C LEU A 132 -11.31 -14.97 20.75
N PRO A 133 -12.57 -15.38 20.97
CA PRO A 133 -13.42 -15.81 19.86
C PRO A 133 -13.67 -14.61 18.93
N VAL A 134 -13.21 -14.74 17.68
CA VAL A 134 -13.55 -13.78 16.61
C VAL A 134 -15.07 -13.74 16.51
N LEU A 135 -15.66 -12.55 16.57
CA LEU A 135 -17.12 -12.36 16.57
C LEU A 135 -17.75 -12.79 15.23
N HIS A 136 -17.02 -12.58 14.14
CA HIS A 136 -17.42 -12.90 12.77
C HIS A 136 -16.30 -13.63 12.04
N PRO A 137 -16.01 -14.89 12.40
CA PRO A 137 -14.92 -15.62 11.76
C PRO A 137 -15.25 -15.78 10.27
N SER A 138 -14.22 -15.73 9.42
CA SER A 138 -14.40 -16.22 8.05
C SER A 138 -14.90 -17.67 8.11
N ARG A 139 -16.13 -17.92 7.66
CA ARG A 139 -16.69 -19.27 7.61
C ARG A 139 -16.64 -19.78 6.17
N LYS A 140 -16.22 -21.04 5.98
CA LYS A 140 -16.58 -21.85 4.81
C LYS A 140 -18.11 -21.97 4.75
N GLN A 141 -18.79 -21.05 4.07
CA GLN A 141 -20.14 -21.34 3.60
C GLN A 141 -20.01 -21.93 2.20
N ALA A 142 -19.77 -23.23 2.11
CA ALA A 142 -19.68 -23.94 0.84
C ALA A 142 -21.09 -24.32 0.35
N HIS A 143 -21.51 -23.71 -0.76
CA HIS A 143 -22.69 -24.10 -1.54
C HIS A 143 -22.29 -25.08 -2.63
N LYS A 144 -23.14 -26.08 -2.88
CA LYS A 144 -22.92 -27.00 -3.99
C LYS A 144 -23.35 -26.33 -5.29
N ILE A 145 -22.52 -26.39 -6.33
CA ILE A 145 -22.93 -26.02 -7.68
C ILE A 145 -23.55 -27.23 -8.35
N TYR A 146 -24.82 -27.06 -8.70
CA TYR A 146 -25.63 -28.02 -9.44
C TYR A 146 -25.54 -27.70 -10.93
N ARG A 147 -25.32 -28.73 -11.73
CA ARG A 147 -25.44 -28.69 -13.20
C ARG A 147 -26.56 -29.61 -13.63
N TRP A 148 -27.44 -29.10 -14.48
CA TRP A 148 -28.45 -29.91 -15.16
C TRP A 148 -28.71 -29.36 -16.56
N THR A 149 -29.35 -30.17 -17.39
CA THR A 149 -29.86 -29.72 -18.69
C THR A 149 -31.36 -29.51 -18.54
N ASP A 150 -31.86 -28.33 -18.87
CA ASP A 150 -33.29 -28.04 -18.82
C ASP A 150 -34.06 -28.72 -19.97
N ALA A 151 -35.40 -28.63 -19.94
CA ALA A 151 -36.27 -29.23 -20.95
C ALA A 151 -36.05 -28.68 -22.37
N SER A 152 -35.34 -27.55 -22.53
CA SER A 152 -34.98 -26.96 -23.81
C SER A 152 -33.61 -27.42 -24.33
N GLY A 153 -32.91 -28.30 -23.60
CA GLY A 153 -31.58 -28.77 -23.94
C GLY A 153 -30.45 -27.82 -23.50
N LYS A 154 -30.75 -26.78 -22.71
CA LYS A 154 -29.77 -25.81 -22.23
C LYS A 154 -29.14 -26.29 -20.93
N VAL A 155 -27.81 -26.26 -20.87
CA VAL A 155 -27.07 -26.55 -19.63
C VAL A 155 -27.19 -25.34 -18.69
N ILE A 156 -27.67 -25.59 -17.47
CA ILE A 156 -27.82 -24.60 -16.39
C ILE A 156 -26.87 -24.96 -15.24
N PHE A 157 -26.27 -23.93 -14.66
CA PHE A 157 -25.51 -24.01 -13.42
C PHE A 157 -26.21 -23.16 -12.35
N SER A 158 -26.37 -23.68 -11.13
CA SER A 158 -26.92 -22.92 -10.00
C SER A 158 -26.33 -23.40 -8.68
N ASP A 159 -26.22 -22.48 -7.73
CA ASP A 159 -25.96 -22.70 -6.30
C ASP A 159 -27.20 -23.21 -5.54
N ARG A 160 -28.38 -23.20 -6.15
CA ARG A 160 -29.62 -23.74 -5.60
C ARG A 160 -29.97 -25.06 -6.28
N ARG A 161 -30.27 -26.08 -5.46
CA ARG A 161 -30.70 -27.38 -5.97
C ARG A 161 -31.99 -27.21 -6.78
N PRO A 162 -32.02 -27.62 -8.07
CA PRO A 162 -33.26 -27.58 -8.83
C PRO A 162 -34.28 -28.55 -8.24
N ALA A 163 -35.57 -28.28 -8.45
CA ALA A 163 -36.66 -29.15 -7.99
C ALA A 163 -36.71 -30.50 -8.74
N ALA A 164 -36.01 -30.63 -9.87
CA ALA A 164 -35.91 -31.86 -10.64
C ALA A 164 -34.78 -32.76 -10.09
N ASP A 165 -35.03 -34.07 -10.04
CA ASP A 165 -34.13 -35.06 -9.43
C ASP A 165 -32.79 -35.27 -10.19
N SER A 166 -32.68 -34.80 -11.43
CA SER A 166 -31.51 -35.00 -12.29
C SER A 166 -30.56 -33.78 -12.28
N ALA A 167 -29.87 -33.56 -11.17
CA ALA A 167 -28.83 -32.53 -11.08
C ALA A 167 -27.53 -33.12 -10.53
N ASP A 168 -26.46 -33.01 -11.33
CA ASP A 168 -25.13 -33.42 -10.92
C ASP A 168 -24.53 -32.32 -10.05
N VAL A 169 -23.89 -32.71 -8.94
CA VAL A 169 -23.05 -31.78 -8.18
C VAL A 169 -21.70 -31.71 -8.89
N VAL A 170 -21.41 -30.55 -9.49
CA VAL A 170 -20.20 -30.34 -10.29
C VAL A 170 -19.15 -29.47 -9.61
N GLY A 171 -19.45 -28.94 -8.43
CA GLY A 171 -18.51 -28.16 -7.64
C GLY A 171 -19.04 -27.74 -6.27
N GLN A 172 -18.17 -27.12 -5.48
CA GLN A 172 -18.51 -26.40 -4.25
C GLN A 172 -18.00 -24.96 -4.39
N THR A 173 -18.83 -23.96 -4.13
CA THR A 173 -18.47 -22.54 -4.11
C THR A 173 -18.65 -21.98 -2.73
N ALA A 174 -17.73 -21.13 -2.26
CA ALA A 174 -18.01 -20.29 -1.10
C ALA A 174 -19.11 -19.29 -1.47
N ASP A 175 -20.03 -19.00 -0.55
CA ASP A 175 -21.11 -18.03 -0.74
C ASP A 175 -20.55 -16.68 -1.20
N GLY A 176 -20.89 -16.20 -2.40
CA GLY A 176 -20.52 -14.85 -2.85
C GLY A 176 -19.19 -14.68 -3.60
N GLY A 177 -18.55 -15.75 -4.07
CA GLY A 177 -17.39 -15.64 -4.97
C GLY A 177 -16.98 -16.95 -5.63
N VAL A 178 -16.63 -16.90 -6.92
CA VAL A 178 -15.79 -17.94 -7.54
C VAL A 178 -14.35 -17.61 -7.10
N GLY A 179 -13.78 -18.40 -6.20
CA GLY A 179 -12.40 -18.23 -5.72
C GLY A 179 -12.27 -17.42 -4.41
N MET A 180 -11.29 -17.82 -3.58
CA MET A 180 -10.60 -17.20 -2.43
C MET A 180 -11.36 -16.34 -1.38
N PHE A 181 -12.51 -15.73 -1.67
CA PHE A 181 -13.26 -14.93 -0.69
C PHE A 181 -14.74 -14.72 -1.05
N SER A 182 -15.46 -14.16 -0.08
CA SER A 182 -16.80 -13.59 -0.17
C SER A 182 -16.77 -12.20 0.45
N ALA A 183 -17.67 -11.28 0.07
CA ALA A 183 -17.63 -9.91 0.57
C ALA A 183 -19.00 -9.32 0.91
N GLU A 184 -19.05 -8.60 2.03
CA GLU A 184 -20.14 -7.71 2.44
C GLU A 184 -19.61 -6.27 2.48
N TYR A 185 -20.29 -5.37 1.76
CA TYR A 185 -19.95 -3.93 1.72
C TYR A 185 -21.04 -3.12 2.41
N SER A 186 -20.67 -2.38 3.45
CA SER A 186 -21.55 -1.43 4.15
C SER A 186 -21.12 0.00 3.85
N PHE A 187 -22.09 0.89 3.61
CA PHE A 187 -21.85 2.29 3.34
C PHE A 187 -22.65 3.15 4.31
N VAL A 188 -21.97 3.94 5.13
CA VAL A 188 -22.58 4.71 6.22
C VAL A 188 -22.48 6.21 5.92
N GLY A 189 -23.63 6.88 5.87
CA GLY A 189 -23.72 8.33 5.67
C GLY A 189 -23.78 8.77 4.20
N HIS A 190 -23.21 7.99 3.29
CA HIS A 190 -23.28 8.20 1.84
C HIS A 190 -23.24 6.88 1.12
N THR A 191 -23.97 6.75 0.01
CA THR A 191 -23.86 5.62 -0.91
C THR A 191 -23.08 6.07 -2.15
N PRO A 192 -21.86 5.55 -2.36
CA PRO A 192 -21.08 5.86 -3.55
C PRO A 192 -21.78 5.45 -4.84
N ASP A 193 -21.38 6.09 -5.94
CA ASP A 193 -21.94 5.79 -7.25
C ASP A 193 -21.72 4.32 -7.68
N PRO A 194 -22.48 3.82 -8.66
CA PRO A 194 -22.32 2.44 -9.14
C PRO A 194 -20.93 2.11 -9.69
N ALA A 195 -20.21 3.07 -10.27
CA ALA A 195 -18.88 2.85 -10.83
C ALA A 195 -17.86 2.62 -9.71
N PHE A 196 -17.92 3.40 -8.62
CA PHE A 196 -17.11 3.15 -7.44
C PHE A 196 -17.38 1.77 -6.85
N ARG A 197 -18.66 1.38 -6.69
CA ARG A 197 -19.01 0.07 -6.10
C ARG A 197 -18.53 -1.10 -6.96
N LEU A 198 -18.62 -0.98 -8.29
CA LEU A 198 -18.06 -1.97 -9.21
C LEU A 198 -16.53 -2.03 -9.11
N ALA A 199 -15.88 -0.86 -9.10
CA ALA A 199 -14.43 -0.77 -8.95
C ALA A 199 -13.97 -1.33 -7.61
N LEU A 200 -14.74 -1.14 -6.53
CA LEU A 200 -14.43 -1.68 -5.21
C LEU A 200 -14.38 -3.19 -5.24
N ALA A 201 -15.43 -3.85 -5.76
CA ALA A 201 -15.46 -5.30 -5.89
C ALA A 201 -14.29 -5.84 -6.73
N ALA A 202 -13.94 -5.16 -7.82
CA ALA A 202 -12.79 -5.53 -8.66
C ALA A 202 -11.45 -5.36 -7.92
N ASN A 203 -11.29 -4.30 -7.11
CA ASN A 203 -10.09 -4.08 -6.31
C ASN A 203 -9.96 -5.11 -5.20
N VAL A 204 -11.05 -5.44 -4.48
CA VAL A 204 -11.04 -6.50 -3.46
C VAL A 204 -10.59 -7.82 -4.09
N ASN A 205 -11.17 -8.19 -5.24
CA ASN A 205 -10.77 -9.40 -5.96
C ASN A 205 -9.29 -9.37 -6.38
N GLY A 206 -8.83 -8.24 -6.92
CA GLY A 206 -7.43 -8.06 -7.31
C GLY A 206 -6.45 -8.20 -6.14
N VAL A 207 -6.77 -7.64 -4.97
CA VAL A 207 -5.96 -7.79 -3.76
C VAL A 207 -5.83 -9.26 -3.36
N PHE A 208 -6.95 -9.98 -3.29
CA PHE A 208 -6.95 -11.40 -2.94
C PHE A 208 -6.16 -12.25 -3.92
N GLN A 209 -6.34 -12.03 -5.22
CA GLN A 209 -5.60 -12.72 -6.26
C GLN A 209 -4.10 -12.46 -6.16
N PHE A 210 -3.72 -11.19 -6.06
CA PHE A 210 -2.32 -10.79 -5.92
C PHE A 210 -1.65 -11.43 -4.70
N LEU A 211 -2.30 -11.37 -3.54
CA LEU A 211 -1.74 -11.92 -2.30
C LEU A 211 -1.65 -13.44 -2.34
N ALA A 212 -2.68 -14.13 -2.81
CA ALA A 212 -2.67 -15.58 -2.89
C ALA A 212 -1.61 -16.11 -3.85
N GLU A 213 -1.50 -15.52 -5.04
CA GLU A 213 -0.44 -15.87 -5.99
C GLU A 213 0.96 -15.52 -5.46
N SER A 214 1.07 -14.46 -4.64
CA SER A 214 2.34 -14.09 -4.01
C SER A 214 2.74 -15.01 -2.87
N ILE A 215 1.80 -15.56 -2.09
CA ILE A 215 2.08 -16.54 -1.03
C ILE A 215 2.55 -17.88 -1.64
N GLY A 216 2.08 -18.22 -2.83
CA GLY A 216 2.55 -19.40 -3.57
C GLY A 216 1.98 -20.74 -3.08
N GLU A 217 1.04 -20.72 -2.14
CA GLU A 217 0.39 -21.91 -1.58
C GLU A 217 -0.95 -22.22 -2.27
N PRO A 218 -1.20 -23.46 -2.70
CA PRO A 218 -2.42 -23.82 -3.45
C PRO A 218 -3.68 -23.99 -2.59
N GLU A 219 -3.61 -23.92 -1.26
CA GLU A 219 -4.76 -24.24 -0.37
C GLU A 219 -5.04 -23.16 0.68
N LEU A 220 -5.08 -21.89 0.26
CA LEU A 220 -5.55 -20.79 1.11
C LEU A 220 -7.05 -20.92 1.39
N GLU A 221 -7.39 -20.83 2.66
CA GLU A 221 -8.78 -20.90 3.13
C GLU A 221 -9.60 -19.69 2.63
N PRO A 222 -10.80 -19.89 2.06
CA PRO A 222 -11.63 -18.78 1.62
C PRO A 222 -11.97 -17.81 2.76
N LEU A 223 -11.86 -16.50 2.49
CA LEU A 223 -12.14 -15.46 3.47
C LEU A 223 -13.53 -14.84 3.32
N HIS A 224 -14.11 -14.35 4.42
CA HIS A 224 -15.26 -13.46 4.38
C HIS A 224 -14.79 -12.04 4.71
N VAL A 225 -14.87 -11.16 3.72
CA VAL A 225 -14.50 -9.76 3.80
C VAL A 225 -15.70 -8.96 4.26
N ARG A 226 -15.58 -8.31 5.41
CA ARG A 226 -16.52 -7.26 5.82
C ARG A 226 -15.82 -5.92 5.67
N LEU A 227 -16.35 -5.07 4.80
CA LEU A 227 -15.79 -3.74 4.55
C LEU A 227 -16.86 -2.67 4.76
N THR A 228 -16.61 -1.78 5.71
CA THR A 228 -17.49 -0.66 6.04
C THR A 228 -16.83 0.65 5.61
N ILE A 229 -17.49 1.41 4.74
CA ILE A 229 -17.04 2.73 4.28
C ILE A 229 -17.92 3.81 4.91
N ILE A 230 -17.31 4.67 5.72
CA ILE A 230 -18.00 5.66 6.56
C ILE A 230 -17.69 7.07 6.06
N GLU A 231 -18.73 7.79 5.65
CA GLU A 231 -18.60 9.21 5.35
C GLU A 231 -18.50 10.05 6.62
N GLY A 232 -17.63 11.07 6.60
CA GLY A 232 -17.51 12.06 7.66
C GLY A 232 -16.55 11.64 8.78
N ALA A 233 -15.59 12.51 9.11
CA ALA A 233 -14.55 12.24 10.09
C ALA A 233 -15.10 11.94 11.50
N GLN A 234 -16.09 12.71 11.97
CA GLN A 234 -16.67 12.51 13.30
C GLN A 234 -17.39 11.17 13.41
N ARG A 235 -18.11 10.76 12.37
CA ARG A 235 -18.81 9.48 12.33
C ARG A 235 -17.83 8.31 12.31
N PHE A 236 -16.76 8.42 11.52
CA PHE A 236 -15.67 7.45 11.50
C PHE A 236 -15.02 7.32 12.88
N ILE A 237 -14.67 8.43 13.53
CA ILE A 237 -14.09 8.42 14.88
C ILE A 237 -15.05 7.78 15.87
N ALA A 238 -16.34 8.16 15.86
CA ALA A 238 -17.34 7.57 16.74
C ALA A 238 -17.47 6.05 16.53
N TYR A 239 -17.46 5.57 15.28
CA TYR A 239 -17.49 4.15 14.98
C TYR A 239 -16.22 3.42 15.46
N ARG A 240 -15.05 3.99 15.17
CA ARG A 240 -13.74 3.48 15.62
C ARG A 240 -13.71 3.30 17.13
N GLU A 241 -14.18 4.27 17.90
CA GLU A 241 -14.25 4.14 19.36
C GLU A 241 -15.17 3.01 19.85
N THR A 242 -16.08 2.46 19.03
CA THR A 242 -16.87 1.28 19.42
C THR A 242 -16.16 -0.04 19.14
N GLN A 243 -15.22 -0.07 18.19
CA GLN A 243 -14.57 -1.29 17.70
C GLN A 243 -13.13 -1.43 18.19
N ALA A 244 -12.41 -0.31 18.29
CA ALA A 244 -10.97 -0.24 18.53
C ALA A 244 -10.64 0.98 19.40
N HIS A 245 -10.97 0.90 20.69
CA HIS A 245 -10.66 1.94 21.66
C HIS A 245 -9.18 2.32 21.64
N ASN A 246 -8.88 3.62 21.65
CA ASN A 246 -7.50 4.17 21.64
C ASN A 246 -6.72 3.97 20.34
N LEU A 247 -7.33 3.49 19.25
CA LEU A 247 -6.69 3.53 17.94
C LEU A 247 -6.66 4.96 17.41
N ALA A 248 -5.48 5.47 17.06
CA ALA A 248 -5.32 6.85 16.59
C ALA A 248 -5.45 7.03 15.07
N THR A 249 -5.91 6.03 14.31
CA THR A 249 -6.10 6.18 12.85
C THR A 249 -7.22 7.14 12.48
N VAL A 250 -7.08 7.86 11.38
CA VAL A 250 -8.09 8.80 10.86
C VAL A 250 -8.58 8.45 9.46
N THR A 251 -8.02 7.43 8.82
CA THR A 251 -8.27 7.06 7.42
C THR A 251 -8.92 5.70 7.28
N GLY A 252 -8.46 4.70 8.03
CA GLY A 252 -8.99 3.34 8.01
C GLY A 252 -8.39 2.46 9.10
N PHE A 253 -9.00 1.30 9.33
CA PHE A 253 -8.41 0.22 10.13
C PHE A 253 -9.03 -1.13 9.81
N TYR A 254 -8.26 -2.17 10.07
CA TYR A 254 -8.75 -3.53 10.19
C TYR A 254 -8.81 -3.98 11.65
N SER A 255 -9.97 -4.48 12.07
CA SER A 255 -10.16 -5.12 13.37
C SER A 255 -10.20 -6.63 13.20
N PHE A 256 -9.27 -7.34 13.85
CA PHE A 256 -9.27 -8.81 13.80
C PHE A 256 -10.45 -9.41 14.59
N LEU A 257 -10.79 -8.83 15.74
CA LEU A 257 -11.89 -9.32 16.58
C LEU A 257 -13.24 -9.34 15.85
N SER A 258 -13.56 -8.26 15.12
CA SER A 258 -14.80 -8.16 14.35
C SER A 258 -14.64 -8.66 12.91
N ASN A 259 -13.41 -9.01 12.52
CA ASN A 259 -13.00 -9.35 11.16
C ASN A 259 -13.56 -8.36 10.13
N GLU A 260 -13.34 -7.07 10.39
CA GLU A 260 -13.92 -5.96 9.64
C GLU A 260 -12.84 -4.95 9.26
N ALA A 261 -12.75 -4.65 7.97
CA ALA A 261 -12.03 -3.50 7.45
C ALA A 261 -12.97 -2.28 7.44
N VAL A 262 -12.49 -1.14 7.93
CA VAL A 262 -13.27 0.09 8.05
C VAL A 262 -12.49 1.22 7.39
N VAL A 263 -13.14 1.98 6.51
CA VAL A 263 -12.51 3.06 5.74
C VAL A 263 -13.32 4.33 5.90
N ARG A 264 -12.64 5.45 6.13
CA ARG A 264 -13.25 6.78 6.03
C ARG A 264 -13.36 7.18 4.56
N TRP A 265 -14.56 7.56 4.12
CA TRP A 265 -14.75 8.16 2.80
C TRP A 265 -14.04 9.51 2.72
N MET A 266 -13.09 9.61 1.79
CA MET A 266 -12.29 10.81 1.50
C MET A 266 -12.27 11.13 0.00
N GLY A 267 -13.24 10.60 -0.75
CA GLY A 267 -13.25 10.58 -2.21
C GLY A 267 -12.86 9.22 -2.78
N ALA A 268 -13.28 8.96 -4.01
CA ALA A 268 -13.19 7.63 -4.64
C ALA A 268 -11.75 7.07 -4.67
N GLU A 269 -10.78 7.85 -5.11
CA GLU A 269 -9.39 7.40 -5.26
C GLU A 269 -8.75 7.04 -3.91
N THR A 270 -8.77 7.99 -2.95
CA THR A 270 -8.19 7.80 -1.62
C THR A 270 -8.88 6.70 -0.83
N SER A 271 -10.22 6.63 -0.88
CA SER A 271 -10.96 5.58 -0.17
C SER A 271 -10.69 4.20 -0.77
N MET A 272 -10.46 4.10 -2.08
CA MET A 272 -10.08 2.84 -2.72
C MET A 272 -8.67 2.40 -2.30
N ALA A 273 -7.73 3.34 -2.23
CA ALA A 273 -6.37 3.08 -1.76
C ALA A 273 -6.37 2.54 -0.33
N VAL A 274 -7.05 3.23 0.58
CA VAL A 274 -7.19 2.78 1.98
C VAL A 274 -7.94 1.44 2.06
N ALA A 275 -8.97 1.21 1.23
CA ALA A 275 -9.64 -0.09 1.19
C ALA A 275 -8.68 -1.23 0.83
N ARG A 276 -7.81 -1.04 -0.18
CA ARG A 276 -6.76 -2.02 -0.53
C ARG A 276 -5.80 -2.28 0.63
N HIS A 277 -5.40 -1.23 1.34
CA HIS A 277 -4.56 -1.31 2.54
C HIS A 277 -5.21 -2.18 3.62
N GLU A 278 -6.41 -1.84 4.05
CA GLU A 278 -7.09 -2.56 5.15
C GLU A 278 -7.48 -3.99 4.78
N ILE A 279 -7.85 -4.25 3.52
CA ILE A 279 -8.12 -5.61 3.03
C ILE A 279 -6.84 -6.45 3.06
N THR A 280 -5.68 -5.85 2.81
CA THR A 280 -4.38 -6.56 2.91
C THR A 280 -4.16 -7.07 4.33
N HIS A 281 -4.38 -6.22 5.34
CA HIS A 281 -4.31 -6.65 6.73
C HIS A 281 -5.30 -7.78 7.06
N LEU A 282 -6.53 -7.69 6.55
CA LEU A 282 -7.54 -8.73 6.71
C LEU A 282 -7.05 -10.06 6.15
N ALA A 283 -6.57 -10.07 4.91
CA ALA A 283 -6.11 -11.27 4.24
C ALA A 283 -4.89 -11.88 4.93
N LEU A 284 -3.85 -11.08 5.17
CA LEU A 284 -2.61 -11.52 5.81
C LEU A 284 -2.86 -12.04 7.24
N GLY A 285 -3.64 -11.32 8.05
CA GLY A 285 -3.93 -11.74 9.42
C GLY A 285 -4.71 -13.06 9.49
N ASN A 286 -5.68 -13.26 8.58
CA ASN A 286 -6.45 -14.50 8.54
C ASN A 286 -5.61 -15.69 8.02
N TRP A 287 -4.86 -15.52 6.93
CA TRP A 287 -4.09 -16.59 6.31
C TRP A 287 -2.80 -16.92 7.05
N LEU A 288 -2.07 -15.93 7.53
CA LEU A 288 -0.71 -16.10 8.06
C LEU A 288 -0.65 -16.05 9.59
N GLY A 289 -1.69 -15.52 10.24
CA GLY A 289 -1.63 -15.29 11.68
C GLY A 289 -0.65 -14.16 12.00
N ASN A 290 0.26 -14.38 12.95
CA ASN A 290 1.19 -13.33 13.40
C ASN A 290 2.22 -13.00 12.33
N VAL A 291 1.94 -11.97 11.52
CA VAL A 291 2.86 -11.46 10.50
C VAL A 291 3.82 -10.43 11.13
N PRO A 292 5.13 -10.47 10.81
CA PRO A 292 6.07 -9.44 11.23
C PRO A 292 5.59 -8.04 10.85
N LEU A 293 5.73 -7.08 11.75
CA LEU A 293 5.13 -5.75 11.59
C LEU A 293 5.58 -5.05 10.30
N TRP A 294 6.87 -5.10 9.98
CA TRP A 294 7.42 -4.54 8.75
C TRP A 294 6.80 -5.14 7.48
N LEU A 295 6.50 -6.44 7.50
CA LEU A 295 5.97 -7.15 6.35
C LEU A 295 4.48 -6.87 6.19
N ASN A 296 3.73 -6.88 7.30
CA ASN A 296 2.30 -6.60 7.29
C ASN A 296 2.01 -5.18 6.77
N GLU A 297 2.68 -4.17 7.33
CA GLU A 297 2.54 -2.78 6.93
C GLU A 297 3.16 -2.54 5.55
N GLY A 298 4.34 -3.11 5.27
CA GLY A 298 5.02 -2.94 3.99
C GLY A 298 4.25 -3.50 2.80
N LEU A 299 3.61 -4.67 2.95
CA LEU A 299 2.74 -5.23 1.92
C LEU A 299 1.44 -4.44 1.79
N ALA A 300 0.84 -3.97 2.89
CA ALA A 300 -0.35 -3.14 2.84
C ALA A 300 -0.09 -1.82 2.09
N GLU A 301 1.03 -1.16 2.37
CA GLU A 301 1.50 0.01 1.63
C GLU A 301 1.76 -0.31 0.14
N PHE A 302 2.42 -1.43 -0.16
CA PHE A 302 2.66 -1.82 -1.54
C PHE A 302 1.35 -2.03 -2.31
N VAL A 303 0.41 -2.77 -1.72
CA VAL A 303 -0.90 -3.09 -2.32
C VAL A 303 -1.80 -1.86 -2.43
N GLU A 304 -1.71 -0.92 -1.48
CA GLU A 304 -2.38 0.37 -1.54
C GLU A 304 -2.08 1.11 -2.86
N ARG A 305 -0.85 0.99 -3.37
CA ARG A 305 -0.40 1.66 -4.61
C ARG A 305 -0.77 0.90 -5.89
N LEU A 306 -1.30 -0.32 -5.78
CA LEU A 306 -1.67 -1.10 -6.95
C LEU A 306 -2.94 -0.57 -7.63
N SER A 307 -2.92 -0.61 -8.95
CA SER A 307 -4.05 -0.41 -9.83
C SER A 307 -4.41 -1.74 -10.47
N PHE A 308 -5.50 -2.34 -10.02
CA PHE A 308 -5.99 -3.59 -10.59
C PHE A 308 -6.71 -3.35 -11.91
N ARG A 309 -6.38 -4.15 -12.91
CA ARG A 309 -7.09 -4.29 -14.19
C ARG A 309 -7.55 -5.74 -14.32
N GLN A 310 -8.38 -6.04 -15.32
CA GLN A 310 -9.01 -7.35 -15.45
C GLN A 310 -8.03 -8.54 -15.48
N SER A 311 -6.79 -8.35 -15.93
CA SER A 311 -5.82 -9.44 -16.09
C SER A 311 -4.41 -9.13 -15.59
N TYR A 312 -4.20 -7.98 -14.95
CA TYR A 312 -2.89 -7.58 -14.43
C TYR A 312 -3.04 -6.50 -13.35
N ALA A 313 -2.03 -6.34 -12.51
CA ALA A 313 -1.93 -5.22 -11.57
C ALA A 313 -0.71 -4.36 -11.90
N THR A 314 -0.82 -3.03 -11.76
CA THR A 314 0.33 -2.13 -11.92
C THR A 314 0.52 -1.21 -10.74
N ALA A 315 1.76 -0.78 -10.50
CA ALA A 315 2.05 0.40 -9.69
C ALA A 315 3.13 1.23 -10.37
N SER A 316 3.01 2.55 -10.25
CA SER A 316 4.09 3.46 -10.63
C SER A 316 5.29 3.26 -9.70
N ALA A 317 6.50 3.53 -10.23
CA ALA A 317 7.70 3.58 -9.41
C ALA A 317 7.58 4.71 -8.37
N PRO A 318 7.77 4.45 -7.07
CA PRO A 318 7.63 5.44 -6.00
C PRO A 318 8.89 6.32 -5.85
N LEU A 319 9.33 6.96 -6.93
CA LEU A 319 10.65 7.61 -7.02
C LEU A 319 10.89 8.68 -5.94
N LEU A 320 9.87 9.48 -5.59
CA LEU A 320 9.99 10.49 -4.55
C LEU A 320 10.16 9.86 -3.17
N GLN A 321 9.30 8.89 -2.83
CA GLN A 321 9.37 8.22 -1.53
C GLN A 321 10.68 7.43 -1.40
N MET A 322 11.19 6.85 -2.49
CA MET A 322 12.52 6.24 -2.50
C MET A 322 13.62 7.24 -2.19
N ALA A 323 13.59 8.42 -2.80
CA ALA A 323 14.60 9.45 -2.56
C ALA A 323 14.60 9.91 -1.09
N GLU A 324 13.42 9.99 -0.46
CA GLU A 324 13.30 10.29 0.98
C GLU A 324 13.94 9.20 1.85
N VAL A 325 13.69 7.93 1.55
CA VAL A 325 14.30 6.81 2.29
C VAL A 325 15.81 6.74 2.03
N ALA A 326 16.25 6.93 0.79
CA ALA A 326 17.66 6.99 0.42
C ALA A 326 18.39 8.11 1.15
N GLY A 327 17.82 9.31 1.22
CA GLY A 327 18.40 10.42 1.97
C GLY A 327 18.53 10.15 3.47
N ARG A 328 17.58 9.41 4.06
CA ARG A 328 17.69 8.98 5.47
C ARG A 328 18.75 7.91 5.68
N LEU A 329 18.87 6.97 4.75
CA LEU A 329 19.92 5.95 4.74
C LEU A 329 21.30 6.61 4.68
N GLU A 330 21.51 7.54 3.74
CA GLU A 330 22.76 8.28 3.57
C GLU A 330 23.11 9.14 4.79
N ALA A 331 22.10 9.70 5.46
CA ALA A 331 22.28 10.46 6.69
C ALA A 331 22.50 9.59 7.95
N GLY A 332 22.54 8.25 7.83
CA GLY A 332 22.68 7.34 8.96
C GLY A 332 21.51 7.40 9.95
N ARG A 333 20.31 7.75 9.46
CA ARG A 333 19.10 7.93 10.29
C ARG A 333 18.18 6.70 10.29
N LEU A 334 18.53 5.65 9.56
CA LEU A 334 17.80 4.39 9.59
C LEU A 334 18.46 3.44 10.60
N PRO A 335 17.68 2.70 11.41
CA PRO A 335 18.21 1.59 12.20
C PRO A 335 18.83 0.52 11.29
N SER A 336 19.63 -0.39 11.86
CA SER A 336 20.13 -1.54 11.09
C SER A 336 18.96 -2.39 10.59
N LEU A 337 19.13 -3.07 9.46
CA LEU A 337 18.06 -3.92 8.92
C LEU A 337 17.62 -4.99 9.94
N GLY A 338 18.57 -5.64 10.62
CA GLY A 338 18.26 -6.66 11.62
C GLY A 338 17.43 -6.12 12.78
N ASP A 339 17.79 -4.95 13.32
CA ASP A 339 17.02 -4.31 14.39
C ASP A 339 15.61 -3.95 13.91
N PHE A 340 15.50 -3.37 12.71
CA PHE A 340 14.22 -2.97 12.13
C PHE A 340 13.26 -4.16 11.94
N LEU A 341 13.75 -5.28 11.42
CA LEU A 341 12.95 -6.49 11.19
C LEU A 341 12.42 -7.10 12.50
N ALA A 342 13.12 -6.89 13.62
CA ALA A 342 12.75 -7.39 14.94
C ALA A 342 11.85 -6.43 15.74
N MET A 343 11.60 -5.21 15.23
CA MET A 343 10.87 -4.19 15.98
C MET A 343 9.41 -4.56 16.23
N ASN A 344 8.93 -4.23 17.42
CA ASN A 344 7.51 -4.24 17.75
C ASN A 344 6.86 -2.85 17.53
N ARG A 345 5.57 -2.70 17.85
CA ARG A 345 4.85 -1.43 17.67
C ARG A 345 5.40 -0.28 18.52
N ASP A 346 5.89 -0.55 19.74
CA ASP A 346 6.47 0.49 20.59
C ASP A 346 7.80 0.99 20.02
N ASP A 347 8.58 0.11 19.40
CA ASP A 347 9.80 0.49 18.70
C ASP A 347 9.50 1.34 17.46
N TRP A 348 8.47 0.97 16.69
CA TRP A 348 7.99 1.76 15.55
C TRP A 348 7.55 3.16 15.96
N ASN A 349 6.74 3.26 17.01
CA ASN A 349 6.30 4.53 17.56
C ASN A 349 7.49 5.41 18.00
N ARG A 350 8.59 4.79 18.46
CA ARG A 350 9.79 5.48 18.92
C ARG A 350 10.63 6.03 17.77
N ILE A 351 10.79 5.28 16.67
CA ILE A 351 11.51 5.76 15.49
C ILE A 351 10.68 6.73 14.64
N GLY A 352 9.35 6.69 14.80
CA GLY A 352 8.41 7.55 14.10
C GLY A 352 7.87 6.91 12.83
N ASP A 353 6.58 7.13 12.56
CA ASP A 353 5.87 6.54 11.42
C ASP A 353 6.49 6.94 10.08
N ASP A 354 7.01 8.16 9.98
CA ASP A 354 7.65 8.63 8.76
C ASP A 354 8.84 7.73 8.39
N ILE A 355 9.65 7.32 9.36
CA ILE A 355 10.77 6.39 9.18
C ILE A 355 10.27 4.96 9.01
N ALA A 356 9.43 4.47 9.91
CA ALA A 356 9.03 3.07 9.99
C ALA A 356 8.28 2.61 8.73
N TYR A 357 7.26 3.36 8.31
CA TYR A 357 6.51 3.06 7.09
C TYR A 357 7.39 3.19 5.86
N GLY A 358 8.21 4.25 5.81
CA GLY A 358 9.22 4.47 4.76
C GLY A 358 10.10 3.24 4.52
N TYR A 359 10.64 2.71 5.61
CA TYR A 359 11.50 1.55 5.59
C TYR A 359 10.72 0.28 5.17
N ALA A 360 9.56 0.04 5.78
CA ALA A 360 8.73 -1.14 5.51
C ALA A 360 8.26 -1.22 4.05
N TRP A 361 7.64 -0.15 3.52
CA TRP A 361 7.14 -0.17 2.14
C TRP A 361 8.28 -0.31 1.14
N SER A 362 9.43 0.34 1.38
CA SER A 362 10.55 0.31 0.44
C SER A 362 11.18 -1.09 0.37
N LEU A 363 11.27 -1.79 1.51
CA LEU A 363 11.74 -3.17 1.55
C LEU A 363 10.74 -4.12 0.86
N ALA A 364 9.44 -3.98 1.13
CA ALA A 364 8.40 -4.75 0.46
C ALA A 364 8.41 -4.52 -1.05
N HIS A 365 8.49 -3.28 -1.51
CA HIS A 365 8.57 -2.95 -2.93
C HIS A 365 9.83 -3.55 -3.56
N PHE A 366 10.99 -3.41 -2.92
CA PHE A 366 12.23 -4.04 -3.40
C PHE A 366 12.04 -5.54 -3.58
N LEU A 367 11.48 -6.24 -2.60
CA LEU A 367 11.26 -7.68 -2.66
C LEU A 367 10.24 -8.09 -3.75
N MET A 368 9.18 -7.30 -3.95
CA MET A 368 8.12 -7.62 -4.93
C MET A 368 8.48 -7.27 -6.38
N GLU A 369 9.36 -6.29 -6.60
CA GLU A 369 9.65 -5.73 -7.93
C GLU A 369 10.19 -6.76 -8.93
N ARG A 370 11.02 -7.71 -8.49
CA ARG A 370 11.69 -8.68 -9.37
C ARG A 370 11.10 -10.08 -9.19
N PRO A 371 10.84 -10.83 -10.28
CA PRO A 371 10.27 -12.18 -10.18
C PRO A 371 11.07 -13.12 -9.27
N GLU A 372 12.39 -13.02 -9.25
CA GLU A 372 13.27 -13.82 -8.41
C GLU A 372 13.06 -13.53 -6.92
N ARG A 373 13.06 -12.24 -6.54
CA ARG A 373 12.82 -11.80 -5.16
C ARG A 373 11.38 -12.02 -4.73
N ARG A 374 10.43 -11.91 -5.66
CA ARG A 374 9.02 -12.21 -5.42
C ARG A 374 8.79 -13.68 -5.09
N ARG A 375 9.50 -14.60 -5.76
CA ARG A 375 9.45 -16.04 -5.40
C ARG A 375 10.04 -16.29 -4.01
N LEU A 376 11.16 -15.63 -3.69
CA LEU A 376 11.79 -15.74 -2.36
C LEU A 376 10.85 -15.25 -1.25
N ILE A 377 10.24 -14.08 -1.42
CA ILE A 377 9.30 -13.56 -0.43
C ILE A 377 8.03 -14.40 -0.37
N GLY A 378 7.60 -15.00 -1.48
CA GLY A 378 6.51 -15.98 -1.48
C GLY A 378 6.83 -17.21 -0.64
N SER A 379 8.01 -17.82 -0.79
CA SER A 379 8.45 -18.91 0.08
C SER A 379 8.52 -18.50 1.56
N TYR A 380 8.95 -17.27 1.85
CA TYR A 380 8.94 -16.73 3.21
C TYR A 380 7.52 -16.57 3.77
N LEU A 381 6.57 -16.06 2.97
CA LEU A 381 5.17 -15.96 3.35
C LEU A 381 4.54 -17.35 3.56
N GLY A 382 4.85 -18.33 2.71
CA GLY A 382 4.45 -19.72 2.88
C GLY A 382 4.97 -20.31 4.20
N ALA A 383 6.24 -20.07 4.55
CA ALA A 383 6.80 -20.52 5.82
C ALA A 383 6.08 -19.90 7.04
N ILE A 384 5.68 -18.61 6.95
CA ILE A 384 4.84 -17.98 7.99
C ILE A 384 3.45 -18.67 8.04
N ALA A 385 2.83 -18.94 6.89
CA ALA A 385 1.53 -19.61 6.81
C ALA A 385 1.56 -21.00 7.47
N GLU A 386 2.60 -21.79 7.20
CA GLU A 386 2.80 -23.10 7.83
C GLU A 386 2.91 -23.00 9.35
N HIS A 387 3.50 -21.92 9.86
CA HIS A 387 3.65 -21.64 11.28
C HIS A 387 2.55 -20.74 11.86
N ARG A 388 1.40 -20.61 11.17
CA ARG A 388 0.27 -19.80 11.60
C ARG A 388 -0.06 -20.04 13.08
N CYS A 389 -0.01 -18.95 13.87
CA CYS A 389 -0.27 -18.94 15.31
C CYS A 389 0.59 -19.88 16.16
N ARG A 390 1.79 -20.23 15.66
CA ARG A 390 2.82 -20.97 16.38
C ARG A 390 4.09 -20.10 16.49
N GLY A 391 5.05 -20.55 17.30
CA GLY A 391 6.35 -19.88 17.38
C GLY A 391 7.04 -19.93 16.02
N PHE A 392 7.51 -18.77 15.54
CA PHE A 392 8.19 -18.62 14.26
C PHE A 392 9.25 -17.53 14.38
N ASP A 393 10.50 -17.88 14.06
CA ASP A 393 11.58 -16.89 14.00
C ASP A 393 11.64 -16.29 12.59
N ALA A 394 10.88 -15.22 12.42
CA ALA A 394 10.77 -14.47 11.18
C ALA A 394 12.12 -13.93 10.68
N VAL A 395 12.93 -13.40 11.59
CA VAL A 395 14.23 -12.79 11.22
C VAL A 395 15.20 -13.87 10.77
N ALA A 396 15.35 -14.95 11.56
CA ALA A 396 16.23 -16.05 11.20
C ALA A 396 15.78 -16.78 9.91
N THR A 397 14.47 -16.87 9.69
CA THR A 397 13.93 -17.49 8.47
C THR A 397 14.19 -16.61 7.25
N LEU A 398 14.06 -15.29 7.36
CA LEU A 398 14.39 -14.37 6.26
C LEU A 398 15.90 -14.39 5.97
N GLU A 399 16.75 -14.40 6.99
CA GLU A 399 18.21 -14.58 6.88
C GLU A 399 18.55 -15.84 6.10
N ALA A 400 17.91 -16.97 6.41
CA ALA A 400 18.13 -18.23 5.71
C ALA A 400 17.57 -18.26 4.28
N THR A 401 16.48 -17.51 4.03
CA THR A 401 15.79 -17.50 2.73
C THR A 401 16.48 -16.60 1.72
N TYR A 402 16.99 -15.44 2.13
CA TYR A 402 17.61 -14.49 1.22
C TYR A 402 19.05 -14.91 0.87
N PRO A 403 19.42 -15.04 -0.43
CA PRO A 403 20.78 -15.41 -0.80
C PRO A 403 21.83 -14.45 -0.24
N GLY A 404 22.74 -14.95 0.59
CA GLY A 404 23.76 -14.14 1.25
C GLY A 404 23.32 -13.49 2.57
N GLY A 405 22.15 -13.85 3.09
CA GLY A 405 21.67 -13.40 4.40
C GLY A 405 21.16 -11.96 4.42
N LEU A 406 20.87 -11.45 5.62
CA LEU A 406 20.40 -10.09 5.82
C LEU A 406 21.44 -9.04 5.41
N ALA A 407 22.74 -9.37 5.51
CA ALA A 407 23.80 -8.48 5.04
C ALA A 407 23.72 -8.25 3.53
N ALA A 408 23.46 -9.30 2.74
CA ALA A 408 23.24 -9.16 1.30
C ALA A 408 21.93 -8.44 0.99
N LEU A 409 20.85 -8.75 1.73
CA LEU A 409 19.56 -8.05 1.59
C LEU A 409 19.71 -6.55 1.82
N GLU A 410 20.37 -6.15 2.90
CA GLU A 410 20.61 -4.75 3.25
C GLU A 410 21.44 -4.03 2.17
N ALA A 411 22.50 -4.69 1.67
CA ALA A 411 23.34 -4.15 0.62
C ALA A 411 22.59 -3.96 -0.70
N ASP A 412 21.81 -4.96 -1.12
CA ASP A 412 21.04 -4.93 -2.36
C ASP A 412 19.92 -3.88 -2.31
N TRP A 413 19.15 -3.85 -1.23
CA TRP A 413 18.09 -2.86 -1.01
C TRP A 413 18.66 -1.44 -0.95
N SER A 414 19.77 -1.24 -0.22
CA SER A 414 20.47 0.05 -0.16
C SER A 414 20.97 0.50 -1.54
N SER A 415 21.48 -0.44 -2.34
CA SER A 415 21.93 -0.17 -3.70
C SER A 415 20.75 0.26 -4.59
N TRP A 416 19.63 -0.46 -4.51
CA TRP A 416 18.40 -0.16 -5.24
C TRP A 416 17.82 1.22 -4.87
N LEU A 417 17.86 1.60 -3.59
CA LEU A 417 17.46 2.94 -3.16
C LEU A 417 18.35 4.03 -3.76
N ARG A 418 19.67 3.86 -3.71
CA ARG A 418 20.64 4.85 -4.20
C ARG A 418 20.65 4.99 -5.72
N SER A 419 20.42 3.89 -6.45
CA SER A 419 20.41 3.97 -7.91
C SER A 419 19.15 4.66 -8.45
N GLY A 420 18.07 4.70 -7.66
CA GLY A 420 16.79 5.23 -8.11
C GLY A 420 16.16 4.39 -9.23
N ASP A 421 16.62 3.14 -9.41
CA ASP A 421 16.21 2.25 -10.52
C ASP A 421 14.86 1.56 -10.28
N ALA A 422 13.97 2.13 -9.46
CA ALA A 422 12.66 1.53 -9.31
C ALA A 422 11.92 1.51 -10.64
N ARG A 423 11.44 0.33 -10.97
CA ARG A 423 10.65 0.10 -12.17
C ARG A 423 9.18 0.19 -11.83
N PRO A 424 8.34 0.64 -12.78
CA PRO A 424 6.93 0.38 -12.71
C PRO A 424 6.71 -1.11 -12.49
N PHE A 425 5.87 -1.43 -11.52
CA PHE A 425 5.49 -2.79 -11.22
C PHE A 425 4.39 -3.24 -12.17
N THR A 426 4.51 -4.47 -12.67
CA THR A 426 3.46 -5.19 -13.39
C THR A 426 3.39 -6.61 -12.85
N PHE A 427 2.21 -7.02 -12.42
CA PHE A 427 1.88 -8.37 -11.97
C PHE A 427 1.06 -9.07 -13.03
#